data_AF-A0A6B3I0S5-F1
#
_entry.id   AF-A0A6B3I0S5-F1
#
_cell.length_a   1.000
_cell.length_b   1.000
_cell.length_c   1.000
_cell.angle_alpha   90.00
_cell.angle_beta   90.00
_cell.angle_gamma   90.00
#
_symmetry.space_group_name_H-M   'P 1'
#
loop_
_entity.id
_entity.type
_entity.pdbx_description
1 polymer ?
#
loop_
_entity_poly.entity_id
_entity_poly.type
_entity_poly.pdbx_seq_one_letter_code
_entity_poly.pdbx_strand_id
1 'polypeptide(L)'
;MSTASQVATHVPPAEPAHPAVGAATSLLDAYTPGDSFLATPGRTLLARGPGREVPYDERPLTDRVNATLAEAVAAGQESPVVIGAIPFDHTAPAALTVPAAVRTAPPLASDPLIALPAGPSAGADWRIRPVPEPEVYGAGVAAA
;
A
#
# COMPACT_ATOMS: atom_id res chain seq x y z
N MET A 1 5.48 -37.69 7.96
CA MET A 1 5.54 -37.02 6.66
C MET A 1 5.18 -35.55 6.91
N SER A 2 6.19 -34.67 6.93
CA SER A 2 6.06 -33.28 7.36
C SER A 2 5.96 -32.38 6.13
N THR A 3 4.82 -31.74 5.93
CA THR A 3 4.61 -30.71 4.90
C THR A 3 4.96 -29.36 5.52
N ALA A 4 6.24 -28.99 5.48
CA ALA A 4 6.66 -27.63 5.78
C ALA A 4 6.48 -26.79 4.51
N SER A 5 5.53 -25.84 4.55
CA SER A 5 5.34 -24.82 3.53
C SER A 5 6.66 -24.08 3.29
N GLN A 6 7.16 -24.12 2.05
CA GLN A 6 8.27 -23.27 1.63
C GLN A 6 7.79 -21.82 1.65
N VAL A 7 8.26 -21.09 2.66
CA VAL A 7 8.15 -19.63 2.79
C VAL A 7 8.96 -19.00 1.65
N ALA A 8 8.37 -17.99 1.01
CA ALA A 8 8.98 -17.23 -0.08
C ALA A 8 10.43 -16.84 0.24
N THR A 9 11.32 -17.05 -0.73
CA THR A 9 12.72 -16.66 -0.64
C THR A 9 12.79 -15.15 -0.43
N HIS A 10 13.19 -14.75 0.77
CA HIS A 10 13.46 -13.37 1.12
C HIS A 10 14.61 -12.86 0.25
N VAL A 11 14.30 -11.97 -0.70
CA VAL A 11 15.32 -11.13 -1.33
C VAL A 11 15.83 -10.19 -0.24
N PRO A 12 17.13 -10.20 0.09
CA PRO A 12 17.67 -9.33 1.13
C PRO A 12 17.37 -7.86 0.76
N PRO A 13 17.07 -7.00 1.74
CA PRO A 13 16.86 -5.59 1.47
C PRO A 13 18.10 -5.03 0.78
N ALA A 14 17.90 -4.16 -0.21
CA ALA A 14 18.97 -3.37 -0.78
C ALA A 14 19.75 -2.72 0.37
N GLU A 15 21.07 -2.90 0.37
CA GLU A 15 21.95 -2.31 1.37
C GLU A 15 21.67 -0.81 1.43
N PRO A 16 21.40 -0.25 2.61
CA PRO A 16 20.97 1.14 2.71
C PRO A 16 22.03 2.06 2.10
N ALA A 17 21.59 3.06 1.33
CA ALA A 17 22.46 4.03 0.68
C ALA A 17 23.33 4.84 1.68
N HIS A 18 22.97 4.77 2.98
CA HIS A 18 23.77 5.26 4.08
C HIS A 18 23.48 4.43 5.35
N PRO A 19 24.48 4.03 6.16
CA PRO A 19 24.28 3.17 7.34
C PRO A 19 23.36 3.78 8.42
N ALA A 20 23.03 5.07 8.33
CA ALA A 20 22.11 5.77 9.21
C ALA A 20 20.63 5.72 8.75
N VAL A 21 20.36 5.45 7.47
CA VAL A 21 19.00 5.37 6.91
C VAL A 21 18.60 3.91 6.86
N GLY A 22 17.60 3.49 7.63
CA GLY A 22 17.14 2.10 7.56
C GLY A 22 16.43 1.79 6.23
N ALA A 23 16.25 0.50 5.97
CA ALA A 23 15.67 0.03 4.71
C ALA A 23 14.22 0.51 4.51
N ALA A 24 13.45 0.71 5.58
CA ALA A 24 12.05 1.15 5.47
C ALA A 24 11.96 2.66 5.19
N THR A 25 12.80 3.47 5.84
CA THR A 25 12.94 4.89 5.50
C THR A 25 13.40 5.06 4.05
N SER A 26 14.33 4.22 3.58
CA SER A 26 14.77 4.21 2.18
C SER A 26 13.63 3.89 1.19
N LEU A 27 12.59 3.14 1.60
CA LEU A 27 11.40 2.92 0.77
C LEU A 27 10.48 4.15 0.77
N LEU A 28 10.33 4.81 1.93
CA LEU A 28 9.53 6.03 2.05
C LEU A 28 10.14 7.17 1.22
N ASP A 29 11.45 7.39 1.31
CA ASP A 29 12.16 8.41 0.53
C ASP A 29 12.08 8.16 -0.99
N ALA A 30 11.92 6.90 -1.38
CA ALA A 30 11.84 6.48 -2.76
C ALA A 30 10.41 6.44 -3.33
N TYR A 31 9.40 6.82 -2.53
CA TYR A 31 8.01 6.92 -2.99
C TYR A 31 7.83 8.10 -3.94
N THR A 32 7.13 7.87 -5.04
CA THR A 32 6.72 8.93 -5.98
C THR A 32 5.21 8.87 -6.24
N PRO A 33 4.56 10.00 -6.57
CA PRO A 33 3.15 9.97 -6.97
C PRO A 33 2.90 8.97 -8.10
N GLY A 34 1.96 8.06 -7.89
CA GLY A 34 1.67 6.94 -8.79
C GLY A 34 2.16 5.58 -8.28
N ASP A 35 3.08 5.56 -7.30
CA ASP A 35 3.44 4.35 -6.57
C ASP A 35 2.37 4.00 -5.51
N SER A 36 2.40 2.77 -5.02
CA SER A 36 1.63 2.36 -3.84
C SER A 36 2.56 2.09 -2.67
N PHE A 37 2.34 2.76 -1.55
CA PHE A 37 3.12 2.60 -0.32
C PHE A 37 2.24 2.11 0.83
N LEU A 38 2.69 1.10 1.56
CA LEU A 38 1.98 0.58 2.73
C LEU A 38 2.98 0.22 3.84
N ALA A 39 2.89 0.92 4.97
CA ALA A 39 3.62 0.60 6.18
C ALA A 39 2.68 -0.05 7.20
N THR A 40 3.07 -1.22 7.71
CA THR A 40 2.32 -1.98 8.72
C THR A 40 3.25 -2.33 9.89
N PRO A 41 2.71 -2.73 11.06
CA PRO A 41 3.53 -3.22 12.16
C PRO A 41 4.40 -4.45 11.84
N GLY A 42 4.09 -5.19 10.76
CA GLY A 42 4.85 -6.37 10.35
C GLY A 42 5.88 -6.13 9.23
N ARG A 43 5.65 -5.13 8.36
CA ARG A 43 6.51 -4.82 7.20
C ARG A 43 6.15 -3.50 6.53
N THR A 44 7.03 -3.02 5.67
CA THR A 44 6.83 -1.90 4.76
C THR A 44 6.89 -2.36 3.32
N LEU A 45 5.99 -1.87 2.47
CA LEU A 45 5.90 -2.19 1.05
C LEU A 45 5.98 -0.91 0.21
N LEU A 46 6.75 -0.96 -0.87
CA LEU A 46 6.70 0.00 -1.97
C LEU A 46 6.49 -0.76 -3.28
N ALA A 47 5.35 -0.52 -3.92
CA ALA A 47 4.96 -1.12 -5.18
C ALA A 47 5.02 -0.08 -6.31
N ARG A 48 5.59 -0.47 -7.45
CA ARG A 48 5.86 0.43 -8.59
C ARG A 48 5.39 -0.13 -9.92
N GLY A 49 5.25 0.81 -10.87
CA GLY A 49 5.04 0.57 -12.28
C GLY A 49 3.57 0.31 -12.64
N PRO A 50 3.20 0.43 -13.92
CA PRO A 50 1.87 0.06 -14.38
C PRO A 50 1.69 -1.45 -14.12
N GLY A 51 0.83 -1.76 -13.15
CA GLY A 51 0.48 -3.13 -12.83
C GLY A 51 -0.61 -3.67 -13.74
N ARG A 52 -0.93 -4.96 -13.58
CA ARG A 52 -2.15 -5.55 -14.16
C ARG A 52 -3.33 -5.14 -13.29
N GLU A 53 -4.25 -4.36 -13.83
CA GLU A 53 -5.48 -4.02 -13.13
C GLU A 53 -6.33 -5.26 -12.92
N VAL A 54 -6.91 -5.39 -11.73
CA VAL A 54 -7.94 -6.41 -11.48
C VAL A 54 -9.20 -5.91 -12.18
N PRO A 55 -9.75 -6.63 -13.17
CA PRO A 55 -10.91 -6.17 -13.93
C PRO A 55 -12.11 -5.98 -13.01
N TYR A 56 -13.00 -5.05 -13.36
CA TYR A 56 -14.30 -4.90 -12.70
C TYR A 56 -15.39 -5.49 -13.59
N ASP A 57 -15.90 -6.66 -13.21
CA ASP A 57 -16.96 -7.38 -13.90
C ASP A 57 -17.83 -8.17 -12.89
N GLU A 58 -18.85 -8.87 -13.40
CA GLU A 58 -19.88 -9.60 -12.64
C GLU A 58 -19.32 -10.72 -11.73
N ARG A 59 -18.08 -11.16 -11.92
CA ARG A 59 -17.50 -12.22 -11.12
C ARG A 59 -17.21 -11.75 -9.68
N PRO A 60 -17.27 -12.65 -8.69
CA PRO A 60 -16.82 -12.36 -7.32
C PRO A 60 -15.40 -11.77 -7.31
N LEU A 61 -15.16 -10.78 -6.45
CA LEU A 61 -13.86 -10.09 -6.36
C LEU A 61 -12.69 -11.07 -6.14
N THR A 62 -12.89 -12.09 -5.31
CA THR A 62 -11.89 -13.13 -5.05
C THR A 62 -11.48 -13.87 -6.32
N ASP A 63 -12.42 -14.15 -7.21
CA ASP A 63 -12.14 -14.89 -8.45
C ASP A 63 -11.36 -14.03 -9.43
N ARG A 64 -11.72 -12.75 -9.52
CA ARG A 64 -11.00 -11.75 -10.34
C ARG A 64 -9.57 -11.55 -9.85
N VAL A 65 -9.38 -11.45 -8.53
CA VAL A 65 -8.05 -11.37 -7.89
C VAL A 65 -7.22 -12.61 -8.18
N ASN A 66 -7.78 -13.80 -7.96
CA ASN A 66 -7.08 -15.07 -8.19
C ASN A 66 -6.68 -15.25 -9.66
N ALA A 67 -7.55 -14.89 -10.60
CA ALA A 67 -7.25 -14.92 -12.02
C ALA A 67 -6.09 -13.96 -12.37
N THR A 68 -6.13 -12.72 -11.88
CA THR A 68 -5.09 -11.71 -12.15
C THR A 68 -3.74 -12.13 -11.55
N LEU A 69 -3.73 -12.73 -10.36
CA LEU A 69 -2.53 -13.29 -9.74
C LEU A 69 -1.97 -14.48 -10.53
N ALA A 70 -2.85 -15.37 -11.02
CA ALA A 70 -2.43 -16.52 -11.82
C ALA A 70 -1.81 -16.08 -13.16
N GLU A 71 -2.37 -15.05 -13.81
CA GLU A 71 -1.79 -14.45 -15.01
C GLU A 71 -0.42 -13.82 -14.75
N ALA A 72 -0.24 -13.17 -13.60
CA ALA A 72 1.04 -12.62 -13.18
C ALA A 72 2.10 -13.71 -12.96
N VAL A 73 1.74 -14.82 -12.30
CA VAL A 73 2.63 -15.99 -12.15
C VAL A 73 2.96 -16.60 -13.50
N ALA A 74 1.97 -16.78 -14.39
CA ALA A 74 2.19 -17.30 -15.74
C ALA A 74 3.10 -16.40 -16.58
N ALA A 75 3.10 -15.09 -16.31
CA ALA A 75 4.00 -14.11 -16.91
C ALA A 75 5.39 -14.07 -16.25
N GLY A 76 5.68 -14.93 -15.29
CA GLY A 76 7.00 -15.07 -14.66
C GLY A 76 7.22 -14.24 -13.40
N GLN A 77 6.19 -13.61 -12.83
CA GLN A 77 6.33 -12.97 -11.52
C GLN A 77 6.35 -14.04 -10.41
N GLU A 78 7.45 -14.13 -9.65
CA GLU A 78 7.63 -15.19 -8.63
C GLU A 78 6.69 -15.07 -7.43
N SER A 79 6.30 -13.86 -7.04
CA SER A 79 5.46 -13.62 -5.85
C SER A 79 4.58 -12.39 -6.03
N PRO A 80 3.58 -12.46 -6.94
CA PRO A 80 2.70 -11.34 -7.18
C PRO A 80 1.80 -11.08 -5.97
N VAL A 81 1.47 -9.81 -5.76
CA VAL A 81 0.53 -9.34 -4.74
C VAL A 81 -0.49 -8.44 -5.40
N VAL A 82 -1.69 -8.35 -4.84
CA VAL A 82 -2.67 -7.32 -5.21
C VAL A 82 -2.62 -6.20 -4.18
N ILE A 83 -2.53 -4.96 -4.64
CA ILE A 83 -2.53 -3.74 -3.82
C ILE A 83 -3.56 -2.76 -4.38
N GLY A 84 -4.20 -2.00 -3.50
CA GLY A 84 -5.11 -0.92 -3.88
C GLY A 84 -6.14 -0.64 -2.79
N ALA A 85 -7.30 -0.12 -3.18
CA ALA A 85 -8.39 0.23 -2.28
C ALA A 85 -9.73 -0.33 -2.75
N ILE A 86 -10.57 -0.71 -1.79
CA ILE A 86 -11.96 -1.13 -2.00
C ILE A 86 -12.86 -0.01 -1.47
N PRO A 87 -13.82 0.50 -2.26
CA PRO A 87 -14.74 1.54 -1.82
C PRO A 87 -15.69 1.03 -0.72
N PHE A 88 -16.24 1.97 0.07
CA PHE A 88 -17.28 1.66 1.06
C PHE A 88 -18.55 1.12 0.39
N ASP A 89 -18.94 1.73 -0.74
CA ASP A 89 -19.98 1.18 -1.60
C ASP A 89 -19.45 -0.05 -2.33
N HIS A 90 -19.87 -1.24 -1.89
CA HIS A 90 -19.46 -2.52 -2.46
C HIS A 90 -19.94 -2.75 -3.90
N THR A 91 -20.86 -1.92 -4.40
CA THR A 91 -21.27 -1.94 -5.81
C THR A 91 -20.33 -1.12 -6.68
N ALA A 92 -19.54 -0.20 -6.11
CA ALA A 92 -18.60 0.60 -6.88
C ALA A 92 -17.33 -0.19 -7.26
N PRO A 93 -16.63 0.18 -8.35
CA PRO A 93 -15.41 -0.49 -8.77
C PRO A 93 -14.29 -0.42 -7.72
N ALA A 94 -13.71 -1.57 -7.38
CA ALA A 94 -12.49 -1.63 -6.58
C ALA A 94 -11.28 -1.23 -7.43
N ALA A 95 -10.43 -0.36 -6.91
CA ALA A 95 -9.19 0.06 -7.56
C ALA A 95 -8.04 -0.82 -7.07
N LEU A 96 -7.82 -1.95 -7.74
CA LEU A 96 -6.82 -2.96 -7.37
C LEU A 96 -5.91 -3.28 -8.55
N THR A 97 -4.62 -3.51 -8.25
CA THR A 97 -3.62 -3.84 -9.28
C THR A 97 -2.59 -4.84 -8.76
N VAL A 98 -2.05 -5.66 -9.67
CA VAL A 98 -0.82 -6.43 -9.45
C VAL A 98 0.34 -5.61 -10.00
N PRO A 99 1.13 -4.93 -9.16
CA PRO A 99 2.20 -4.04 -9.60
C PRO A 99 3.31 -4.81 -10.34
N ALA A 100 4.08 -4.09 -11.16
CA ALA A 100 5.20 -4.67 -11.89
C ALA A 100 6.34 -5.12 -10.96
N ALA A 101 6.57 -4.37 -9.88
CA ALA A 101 7.59 -4.67 -8.88
C ALA A 101 7.13 -4.28 -7.48
N VAL A 102 7.56 -5.06 -6.48
CA VAL A 102 7.34 -4.77 -5.06
C VAL A 102 8.65 -4.89 -4.31
N ARG A 103 9.00 -3.85 -3.56
CA ARG A 103 10.11 -3.85 -2.61
C ARG A 103 9.54 -3.93 -1.19
N THR A 104 10.20 -4.71 -0.34
CA THR A 104 9.79 -4.91 1.05
C THR A 104 10.89 -4.52 2.01
N ALA A 105 10.53 -3.99 3.16
CA ALA A 105 11.43 -3.73 4.27
C ALA A 105 10.77 -4.15 5.61
N PRO A 106 11.53 -4.22 6.72
CA PRO A 106 10.97 -4.33 8.06
C PRO A 106 9.93 -3.23 8.38
N PRO A 107 9.21 -3.33 9.51
CA PRO A 107 8.25 -2.32 9.93
C PRO A 107 8.89 -0.93 9.96
N LEU A 108 8.22 0.05 9.33
CA LEU A 108 8.69 1.43 9.28
C LEU A 108 8.94 1.95 10.69
N ALA A 109 8.02 1.70 11.64
CA ALA A 109 8.13 2.14 13.04
C ALA A 109 9.38 1.62 13.80
N SER A 110 10.10 0.62 13.27
CA SER A 110 11.35 0.12 13.84
C SER A 110 12.60 0.80 13.28
N ASP A 111 12.45 1.72 12.31
CA ASP A 111 13.54 2.38 11.61
C ASP A 111 13.98 3.66 12.37
N PRO A 112 15.28 3.86 12.59
CA PRO A 112 15.82 4.90 13.47
C PRO A 112 15.45 6.35 13.10
N LEU A 113 15.12 6.63 11.83
CA LEU A 113 14.89 8.01 11.37
C LEU A 113 13.46 8.53 11.55
N ILE A 114 12.45 7.67 11.75
CA ILE A 114 11.07 8.13 12.03
C ILE A 114 10.93 8.73 13.43
N ALA A 115 11.86 8.39 14.33
CA ALA A 115 11.91 8.98 15.65
C ALA A 115 12.45 10.42 15.65
N LEU A 116 12.96 10.92 14.51
CA LEU A 116 13.44 12.30 14.43
C LEU A 116 12.27 13.28 14.36
N PRO A 117 12.32 14.40 15.10
CA PRO A 117 11.31 15.44 15.00
C PRO A 117 11.28 15.98 13.57
N ALA A 118 10.08 16.08 13.01
CA ALA A 118 9.89 16.72 11.72
C ALA A 118 10.39 18.17 11.78
N GLY A 119 11.06 18.62 10.72
CA GLY A 119 11.42 20.02 10.56
C GLY A 119 10.18 20.92 10.55
N PRO A 120 10.34 22.23 10.81
CA PRO A 120 9.23 23.16 10.74
C PRO A 120 8.62 23.11 9.33
N SER A 121 7.30 22.91 9.26
CA SER A 121 6.58 23.02 7.99
C SER A 121 6.81 24.42 7.42
N ALA A 122 7.07 24.52 6.12
CA ALA A 122 6.95 25.80 5.44
C ALA A 122 5.53 26.35 5.71
N GLY A 123 5.43 27.60 6.18
CA GLY A 123 4.15 28.24 6.41
C GLY A 123 3.35 28.23 5.12
N ALA A 124 2.18 27.59 5.13
CA ALA A 124 1.28 27.54 4.01
C ALA A 124 -0.09 28.07 4.44
N ASP A 125 -0.72 28.84 3.55
CA ASP A 125 -2.05 29.42 3.76
C ASP A 125 -3.13 28.36 3.51
N TRP A 126 -3.26 27.43 4.44
CA TRP A 126 -4.27 26.39 4.39
C TRP A 126 -5.68 26.99 4.53
N ARG A 127 -6.57 26.62 3.61
CA ARG A 127 -8.02 26.88 3.73
C ARG A 127 -8.73 25.57 4.00
N ILE A 128 -9.35 25.46 5.17
CA ILE A 128 -10.11 24.29 5.59
C ILE A 128 -11.60 24.57 5.36
N ARG A 129 -12.31 23.65 4.71
CA ARG A 129 -13.76 23.73 4.46
C ARG A 129 -14.44 22.41 4.88
N PRO A 130 -15.28 22.42 5.91
CA PRO A 130 -16.05 21.24 6.31
C PRO A 130 -17.01 20.77 5.20
N VAL A 131 -17.16 19.45 5.05
CA VAL A 131 -18.19 18.84 4.19
C VAL A 131 -18.76 17.61 4.91
N PRO A 132 -19.99 17.67 5.45
CA PRO A 132 -20.88 18.84 5.51
C PRO A 132 -20.44 19.87 6.58
N GLU A 133 -21.20 20.98 6.72
CA GLU A 133 -21.02 21.92 7.84
C GLU A 133 -21.31 21.26 9.19
N PRO A 134 -20.66 21.68 10.30
CA PRO A 134 -20.76 21.02 11.60
C PRO A 134 -22.19 20.87 12.13
N GLU A 135 -23.03 21.90 11.95
CA GLU A 135 -24.43 21.89 12.37
C GLU A 135 -25.24 20.83 11.62
N VAL A 136 -24.95 20.65 10.33
CA VAL A 136 -25.60 19.63 9.49
C VAL A 136 -25.16 18.24 9.91
N TYR A 137 -23.87 18.04 10.17
CA TYR A 137 -23.37 16.77 10.72
C TYR A 137 -24.04 16.44 12.07
N GLY A 138 -24.12 17.41 12.98
CA GLY A 138 -24.78 17.25 14.28
C GLY A 138 -26.25 16.87 14.17
N ALA A 139 -26.98 17.50 13.25
CA ALA A 139 -28.36 17.13 12.95
C ALA A 139 -28.48 15.70 12.40
N GLY A 140 -27.55 15.28 11.53
CA GLY A 140 -27.48 13.91 11.03
C GLY A 140 -27.23 12.87 12.13
N VAL A 141 -26.35 13.17 13.08
CA VAL A 141 -26.10 12.31 14.25
C VAL A 141 -27.35 12.21 15.14
N ALA A 142 -28.06 13.31 15.37
CA ALA A 142 -29.26 13.32 16.19
C ALA A 142 -30.45 12.55 15.56
N ALA A 143 -30.43 12.35 14.24
CA ALA A 143 -31.48 11.67 13.48
C ALA A 143 -31.18 10.19 13.18
N ALA A 144 -29.97 9.70 13.52
CA ALA A 144 -29.53 8.32 13.30
C ALA A 144 -30.05 7.37 14.39
#